data_AF-A0A1Z8ZNE9-F1
#
_entry.id   AF-A0A1Z8ZNE9-F1
#
_cell.length_a   1.000
_cell.length_b   1.000
_cell.length_c   1.000
_cell.angle_alpha   90.00
_cell.angle_beta   90.00
_cell.angle_gamma   90.00
#
_symmetry.space_group_name_H-M   'P 1'
#
loop_
_entity.id
_entity.type
_entity.pdbx_description
1 polymer ?
#
loop_
_entity_poly.entity_id
_entity_poly.type
_entity_poly.pdbx_seq_one_letter_code
_entity_poly.pdbx_strand_id
1 'polypeptide(L)'
;SKYFPDRNVDISEWFKFYEYLVAQGHTVVVIPDQEDCFRSREYTKFPWVVFEPAAFDVDLRMALCCGAKLNFASSNGPSSLLCFSEAKFLLFDLLRGGIIKKSWWERHNGFPVGENYPWLGQNQRLVWEDSSFETLKKEYLKAAKNF
;
A
#
# COMPACT_ATOMS: atom_id res chain seq x y z
N SER A 1 1.20 -3.13 13.18
CA SER A 1 1.62 -2.37 14.38
C SER A 1 0.86 -2.83 15.61
N LYS A 2 1.59 -3.23 16.65
CA LYS A 2 1.02 -3.46 18.00
C LYS A 2 0.82 -2.16 18.78
N TYR A 3 1.57 -1.12 18.44
CA TYR A 3 1.51 0.18 19.11
C TYR A 3 0.30 1.02 18.65
N PHE A 4 -0.11 0.84 17.40
CA PHE A 4 -1.23 1.53 16.79
C PHE A 4 -2.12 0.52 16.04
N PRO A 5 -2.86 -0.34 16.76
CA PRO A 5 -3.65 -1.41 16.15
C PRO A 5 -4.70 -0.89 15.18
N ASP A 6 -5.28 0.28 15.46
CA ASP A 6 -6.29 0.92 14.61
C ASP A 6 -5.76 1.35 13.23
N ARG A 7 -4.42 1.36 13.04
CA ARG A 7 -3.79 1.61 11.75
C ARG A 7 -3.54 0.34 10.93
N ASN A 8 -3.79 -0.83 11.50
CA ASN A 8 -3.57 -2.07 10.79
C ASN A 8 -4.62 -2.23 9.67
N VAL A 9 -4.15 -2.73 8.54
CA VAL A 9 -5.05 -3.16 7.47
C VAL A 9 -5.76 -4.46 7.86
N ASP A 10 -6.93 -4.69 7.28
CA ASP A 10 -7.56 -6.00 7.32
C ASP A 10 -6.91 -6.88 6.24
N ILE A 11 -6.02 -7.77 6.66
CA ILE A 11 -5.30 -8.65 5.73
C ILE A 11 -6.22 -9.63 4.97
N SER A 12 -7.43 -9.90 5.47
CA SER A 12 -8.41 -10.73 4.76
C SER A 12 -9.00 -10.00 3.55
N GLU A 13 -9.22 -8.68 3.65
CA GLU A 13 -9.65 -7.84 2.54
C GLU A 13 -8.57 -7.74 1.46
N TRP A 14 -7.31 -7.63 1.87
CA TRP A 14 -6.17 -7.64 0.96
C TRP A 14 -5.98 -9.01 0.30
N PHE A 15 -6.24 -10.11 1.00
CA PHE A 15 -6.19 -11.44 0.40
C PHE A 15 -7.29 -11.66 -0.65
N LYS A 16 -8.53 -11.20 -0.41
CA LYS A 16 -9.59 -11.20 -1.43
C LYS A 16 -9.15 -10.45 -2.69
N PHE A 17 -8.45 -9.32 -2.52
CA PHE A 17 -7.94 -8.54 -3.64
C PHE A 17 -6.79 -9.26 -4.36
N TYR A 18 -5.90 -9.92 -3.62
CA TYR A 18 -4.87 -10.80 -4.18
C TYR A 18 -5.49 -11.89 -5.06
N GLU A 19 -6.48 -12.63 -4.56
CA GLU A 19 -7.16 -13.69 -5.32
C GLU A 19 -7.83 -13.13 -6.58
N TYR A 20 -8.45 -11.95 -6.47
CA TYR A 20 -9.01 -11.25 -7.61
C TYR A 20 -7.94 -10.95 -8.68
N LEU A 21 -6.79 -10.39 -8.31
CA LEU A 21 -5.72 -10.08 -9.26
C LEU A 21 -5.12 -11.34 -9.91
N VAL A 22 -4.92 -12.41 -9.12
CA VAL A 22 -4.44 -13.70 -9.63
C VAL A 22 -5.44 -14.29 -10.63
N ALA A 23 -6.75 -14.21 -10.35
CA ALA A 23 -7.80 -14.65 -11.26
C ALA A 23 -7.86 -13.81 -12.56
N GLN A 24 -7.30 -12.60 -12.57
CA GLN A 24 -7.12 -11.77 -13.77
C GLN A 24 -5.81 -12.07 -14.52
N GLY A 25 -5.01 -13.04 -14.06
CA GLY A 25 -3.77 -13.45 -14.69
C GLY A 25 -2.53 -12.67 -14.25
N HIS A 26 -2.62 -11.88 -13.16
CA HIS A 26 -1.45 -11.18 -12.63
C HIS A 26 -0.61 -12.08 -11.72
N THR A 27 0.70 -11.95 -11.82
CA THR A 27 1.61 -12.38 -10.75
C THR A 27 1.60 -11.33 -9.66
N VAL A 28 1.23 -11.72 -8.44
CA VAL A 28 1.19 -10.81 -7.28
C VAL A 28 2.20 -11.29 -6.25
N VAL A 29 3.06 -10.37 -5.79
CA VAL A 29 4.05 -10.62 -4.74
C VAL A 29 3.72 -9.75 -3.55
N VAL A 30 3.57 -10.36 -2.39
CA VAL A 30 3.34 -9.66 -1.12
C VAL A 30 4.66 -9.44 -0.42
N ILE A 31 4.96 -8.19 -0.09
CA ILE A 31 6.09 -7.83 0.76
C ILE A 31 5.53 -7.54 2.16
N PRO A 32 5.86 -8.34 3.18
CA PRO A 32 5.32 -8.14 4.50
C PRO A 32 5.90 -6.89 5.18
N ASP A 33 5.23 -6.47 6.24
CA ASP A 33 5.77 -5.47 7.15
C ASP A 33 6.94 -6.07 7.95
N GLN A 34 8.00 -5.28 8.12
CA GLN A 34 9.22 -5.73 8.80
C GLN A 34 8.95 -6.11 10.26
N GLU A 35 8.09 -5.37 10.98
CA GLU A 35 7.73 -5.68 12.36
C GLU A 35 6.97 -7.01 12.43
N ASP A 36 6.04 -7.24 11.51
CA ASP A 36 5.27 -8.49 11.47
C ASP A 36 6.16 -9.73 11.21
N CYS A 37 7.24 -9.58 10.43
CA CYS A 37 8.22 -10.65 10.19
C CYS A 37 8.91 -11.14 11.48
N PHE A 38 9.13 -10.25 12.45
CA PHE A 38 9.74 -10.61 13.73
C PHE A 38 8.74 -11.04 14.81
N ARG A 39 7.44 -10.98 14.52
CA ARG A 39 6.41 -11.14 15.55
C ARG A 39 5.38 -12.20 15.16
N SER A 40 4.16 -11.76 14.88
CA SER A 40 2.98 -12.59 14.69
C SER A 40 2.99 -13.30 13.34
N ARG A 41 3.74 -12.78 12.35
CA ARG A 41 3.75 -13.26 10.98
C ARG A 41 2.33 -13.42 10.46
N GLU A 42 1.48 -12.43 10.72
CA GLU A 42 0.08 -12.41 10.29
C GLU A 42 -0.03 -12.63 8.77
N TYR A 43 0.96 -12.18 8.01
CA TYR A 43 1.03 -12.44 6.58
C TYR A 43 1.07 -13.93 6.20
N THR A 44 1.38 -14.87 7.09
CA THR A 44 1.37 -16.31 6.76
C THR A 44 0.00 -16.96 6.89
N LYS A 45 -1.04 -16.20 7.30
CA LYS A 45 -2.40 -16.73 7.45
C LYS A 45 -3.07 -17.12 6.14
N PHE A 46 -2.57 -16.62 5.02
CA PHE A 46 -3.12 -16.85 3.69
C PHE A 46 -2.07 -17.39 2.71
N PRO A 47 -2.48 -18.19 1.71
CA PRO A 47 -1.57 -18.82 0.75
C PRO A 47 -1.19 -17.91 -0.42
N TRP A 48 -0.88 -16.63 -0.16
CA TRP A 48 -0.34 -15.73 -1.19
C TRP A 48 1.17 -15.96 -1.41
N VAL A 49 1.69 -15.49 -2.55
CA VAL A 49 3.14 -15.49 -2.77
C VAL A 49 3.78 -14.35 -1.98
N VAL A 50 4.70 -14.69 -1.08
CA VAL A 50 5.40 -13.73 -0.20
C VAL A 50 6.87 -13.66 -0.58
N PHE A 51 7.43 -12.44 -0.60
CA PHE A 51 8.87 -12.23 -0.69
C PHE A 51 9.40 -11.52 0.56
N GLU A 52 9.62 -12.29 1.62
CA GLU A 52 10.09 -11.81 2.93
C GLU A 52 11.44 -11.05 2.87
N PRO A 53 12.45 -11.38 2.03
CA PRO A 53 13.72 -10.66 2.02
C PRO A 53 13.58 -9.14 1.78
N ALA A 54 12.61 -8.72 0.96
CA ALA A 54 12.32 -7.31 0.72
C ALA A 54 11.69 -6.57 1.92
N ALA A 55 11.36 -7.28 3.01
CA ALA A 55 11.04 -6.64 4.27
C ALA A 55 12.27 -6.10 5.00
N PHE A 56 13.46 -6.62 4.70
CA PHE A 56 14.70 -6.31 5.42
C PHE A 56 15.74 -5.56 4.58
N ASP A 57 15.62 -5.64 3.26
CA ASP A 57 16.54 -4.98 2.34
C ASP A 57 15.77 -3.96 1.48
N VAL A 58 16.15 -2.69 1.67
CA VAL A 58 15.51 -1.54 1.02
C VAL A 58 15.76 -1.54 -0.48
N ASP A 59 16.95 -1.94 -0.92
CA ASP A 59 17.30 -1.98 -2.35
C ASP A 59 16.52 -3.08 -3.05
N LEU A 60 16.41 -4.26 -2.44
CA LEU A 60 15.57 -5.36 -2.93
C LEU A 60 14.08 -4.95 -2.98
N ARG A 61 13.57 -4.28 -1.95
CA ARG A 61 12.19 -3.75 -1.94
C ARG A 61 11.98 -2.80 -3.11
N MET A 62 12.86 -1.83 -3.29
CA MET A 62 12.71 -0.82 -4.34
C MET A 62 12.92 -1.40 -5.73
N ALA A 63 13.81 -2.39 -5.91
CA ALA A 63 13.95 -3.11 -7.17
C ALA A 63 12.65 -3.81 -7.57
N LEU A 64 11.99 -4.49 -6.63
CA LEU A 64 10.68 -5.10 -6.85
C LEU A 64 9.60 -4.05 -7.16
N CYS A 65 9.52 -2.99 -6.35
CA CYS A 65 8.52 -1.96 -6.53
C CYS A 65 8.66 -1.21 -7.86
N CYS A 66 9.88 -0.86 -8.27
CA CYS A 66 10.15 -0.22 -9.55
C CYS A 66 9.91 -1.15 -10.76
N GLY A 67 10.14 -2.46 -10.58
CA GLY A 67 9.86 -3.46 -11.62
C GLY A 67 8.38 -3.87 -11.73
N ALA A 68 7.57 -3.61 -10.70
CA ALA A 68 6.16 -3.97 -10.68
C ALA A 68 5.32 -3.09 -11.63
N LYS A 69 4.29 -3.68 -12.24
CA LYS A 69 3.32 -2.93 -13.06
C LYS A 69 2.60 -1.85 -12.24
N LEU A 70 2.26 -2.16 -11.00
CA LEU A 70 1.59 -1.27 -10.06
C LEU A 70 1.78 -1.80 -8.63
N ASN A 71 2.09 -0.90 -7.70
CA ASN A 71 2.20 -1.19 -6.27
C ASN A 71 0.93 -0.78 -5.54
N PHE A 72 0.48 -1.59 -4.60
CA PHE A 72 -0.58 -1.25 -3.65
C PHE A 72 0.04 -1.25 -2.25
N ALA A 73 -0.03 -0.12 -1.56
CA ALA A 73 0.57 0.03 -0.25
C ALA A 73 -0.39 0.73 0.71
N SER A 74 -0.38 0.32 1.98
CA SER A 74 -0.97 1.11 3.06
C SER A 74 0.03 2.14 3.56
N SER A 75 -0.47 3.25 4.11
CA SER A 75 0.36 4.32 4.66
C SER A 75 1.16 3.82 5.87
N ASN A 76 2.45 3.57 5.64
CA ASN A 76 3.42 3.12 6.63
C ASN A 76 4.84 3.68 6.32
N GLY A 77 5.82 3.30 7.13
CA GLY A 77 7.20 3.74 6.92
C GLY A 77 7.74 3.34 5.55
N PRO A 78 7.76 2.03 5.20
CA PRO A 78 8.24 1.57 3.90
C PRO A 78 7.54 2.19 2.68
N SER A 79 6.24 2.52 2.76
CA SER A 79 5.51 3.12 1.64
C SER A 79 5.99 4.53 1.29
N SER A 80 6.63 5.24 2.22
CA SER A 80 7.20 6.58 1.95
C SER A 80 8.24 6.55 0.84
N LEU A 81 8.98 5.46 0.69
CA LEU A 81 9.99 5.29 -0.37
C LEU A 81 9.37 5.36 -1.77
N LEU A 82 8.13 4.87 -1.92
CA LEU A 82 7.42 4.92 -3.20
C LEU A 82 7.19 6.36 -3.66
N CYS A 83 6.92 7.27 -2.72
CA CYS A 83 6.62 8.68 -2.99
C CYS A 83 7.84 9.49 -3.48
N PHE A 84 9.03 8.90 -3.41
CA PHE A 84 10.30 9.50 -3.85
C PHE A 84 11.02 8.62 -4.87
N SER A 85 10.25 7.85 -5.64
CA SER A 85 10.74 6.94 -6.67
C SER A 85 9.95 7.09 -7.96
N GLU A 86 10.36 6.39 -9.02
CA GLU A 86 9.59 6.26 -10.27
C GLU A 86 8.58 5.10 -10.23
N ALA A 87 8.47 4.38 -9.10
CA ALA A 87 7.55 3.26 -8.98
C ALA A 87 6.10 3.74 -9.11
N LYS A 88 5.30 2.99 -9.88
CA LYS A 88 3.86 3.21 -10.02
C LYS A 88 3.16 2.71 -8.77
N PHE A 89 2.34 3.53 -8.12
CA PHE A 89 1.71 3.11 -6.87
C PHE A 89 0.34 3.73 -6.60
N LEU A 90 -0.43 3.02 -5.79
CA LEU A 90 -1.61 3.49 -5.08
C LEU A 90 -1.36 3.35 -3.58
N LEU A 91 -1.39 4.46 -2.85
CA LEU A 91 -1.12 4.54 -1.41
C LEU A 91 -2.42 4.81 -0.65
N PHE A 92 -2.85 3.87 0.18
CA PHE A 92 -4.12 3.88 0.91
C PHE A 92 -3.91 4.22 2.39
N ASP A 93 -5.02 4.32 3.15
CA ASP A 93 -5.02 4.30 4.62
C ASP A 93 -4.30 5.49 5.29
N LEU A 94 -4.19 6.64 4.60
CA LEU A 94 -3.47 7.81 5.11
C LEU A 94 -4.02 8.35 6.43
N LEU A 95 -5.33 8.25 6.63
CA LEU A 95 -6.03 8.72 7.82
C LEU A 95 -6.61 7.58 8.67
N ARG A 96 -6.25 6.32 8.35
CA ARG A 96 -6.78 5.13 9.03
C ARG A 96 -6.53 5.20 10.54
N GLY A 97 -7.51 4.78 11.32
CA GLY A 97 -7.48 4.78 12.78
C GLY A 97 -7.61 6.17 13.41
N GLY A 98 -7.79 7.24 12.62
CA GLY A 98 -8.10 8.58 13.12
C GLY A 98 -6.99 9.25 13.93
N ILE A 99 -5.79 8.65 13.99
CA ILE A 99 -4.61 9.20 14.66
C ILE A 99 -4.21 10.52 14.00
N ILE A 100 -4.15 10.51 12.68
CA ILE A 100 -4.00 11.72 11.88
C ILE A 100 -5.40 12.17 11.48
N LYS A 101 -5.80 13.34 11.95
CA LYS A 101 -7.04 14.00 11.53
C LYS A 101 -6.80 14.80 10.26
N LYS A 102 -7.83 14.99 9.44
CA LYS A 102 -7.80 15.87 8.26
C LYS A 102 -7.20 17.24 8.56
N SER A 103 -7.65 17.90 9.62
CA SER A 103 -7.14 19.23 10.01
C SER A 103 -5.67 19.22 10.42
N TRP A 104 -5.18 18.13 11.01
CA TRP A 104 -3.76 17.96 11.31
C TRP A 104 -2.97 17.78 10.02
N TRP A 105 -3.45 16.92 9.11
CA TRP A 105 -2.80 16.66 7.82
C TRP A 105 -2.59 17.94 7.03
N GLU A 106 -3.66 18.70 6.82
CA GLU A 106 -3.65 19.91 6.01
C GLU A 106 -2.72 20.97 6.62
N ARG A 107 -2.70 21.08 7.95
CA ARG A 107 -1.82 22.02 8.66
C ARG A 107 -0.34 21.65 8.56
N HIS A 108 0.01 20.37 8.69
CA HIS A 108 1.41 19.96 8.83
C HIS A 108 2.07 19.57 7.51
N ASN A 109 1.30 19.06 6.56
CA ASN A 109 1.83 18.70 5.24
C ASN A 109 1.62 19.81 4.21
N GLY A 110 0.68 20.73 4.42
CA GLY A 110 0.50 21.91 3.58
C GLY A 110 -0.30 21.67 2.30
N PHE A 111 -1.01 20.54 2.17
CA PHE A 111 -1.90 20.27 1.04
C PHE A 111 -3.19 19.55 1.46
N PRO A 112 -4.30 19.73 0.72
CA PRO A 112 -5.63 19.27 1.09
C PRO A 112 -5.78 17.74 1.11
N VAL A 113 -6.68 17.25 1.98
CA VAL A 113 -7.20 15.88 1.87
C VAL A 113 -8.03 15.76 0.60
N GLY A 114 -7.75 14.73 -0.20
CA GLY A 114 -8.34 14.50 -1.52
C GLY A 114 -7.38 14.77 -2.67
N GLU A 115 -6.24 15.42 -2.42
CA GLU A 115 -5.22 15.72 -3.42
C GLU A 115 -4.03 14.75 -3.34
N ASN A 116 -3.17 14.80 -4.36
CA ASN A 116 -1.88 14.11 -4.40
C ASN A 116 -0.76 15.02 -3.85
N TYR A 117 0.40 14.44 -3.51
CA TYR A 117 1.57 15.31 -3.30
C TYR A 117 1.94 16.02 -4.60
N PRO A 118 2.40 17.30 -4.54
CA PRO A 118 2.69 18.09 -5.72
C PRO A 118 3.76 17.49 -6.66
N TRP A 119 4.61 16.60 -6.15
CA TRP A 119 5.68 15.95 -6.90
C TRP A 119 5.32 14.55 -7.43
N LEU A 120 4.14 14.02 -7.11
CA LEU A 120 3.75 12.71 -7.63
C LEU A 120 3.50 12.76 -9.14
N GLY A 121 4.05 11.78 -9.86
CA GLY A 121 3.80 11.60 -11.28
C GLY A 121 2.38 11.09 -11.58
N GLN A 122 2.03 11.04 -12.86
CA GLN A 122 0.69 10.65 -13.32
C GLN A 122 0.24 9.25 -12.86
N ASN A 123 1.19 8.35 -12.59
CA ASN A 123 0.95 6.96 -12.19
C ASN A 123 1.17 6.70 -10.70
N GLN A 124 1.18 7.76 -9.90
CA GLN A 124 1.40 7.74 -8.46
C GLN A 124 0.25 8.47 -7.78
N ARG A 125 -0.40 7.81 -6.82
CA ARG A 125 -1.61 8.39 -6.23
C ARG A 125 -1.84 8.02 -4.79
N LEU A 126 -2.30 9.02 -4.04
CA LEU A 126 -2.88 8.90 -2.71
C LEU A 126 -4.36 8.55 -2.85
N VAL A 127 -4.75 7.42 -2.27
CA VAL A 127 -6.14 6.99 -2.15
C VAL A 127 -6.57 7.25 -0.73
N TRP A 128 -7.51 8.19 -0.58
CA TRP A 128 -7.91 8.71 0.72
C TRP A 128 -8.90 7.81 1.46
N GLU A 129 -9.55 6.89 0.74
CA GLU A 129 -10.37 5.85 1.32
C GLU A 129 -9.53 4.70 1.90
N ASP A 130 -10.03 4.09 2.97
CA ASP A 130 -9.42 2.91 3.58
C ASP A 130 -9.43 1.70 2.62
N SER A 131 -8.39 0.88 2.72
CA SER A 131 -8.15 -0.31 1.90
C SER A 131 -9.12 -1.48 2.24
N SER A 132 -10.35 -1.41 1.75
CA SER A 132 -11.22 -2.58 1.64
C SER A 132 -11.03 -3.28 0.29
N PHE A 133 -11.52 -4.52 0.14
CA PHE A 133 -11.53 -5.22 -1.14
C PHE A 133 -12.16 -4.36 -2.25
N GLU A 134 -13.32 -3.76 -1.96
CA GLU A 134 -14.05 -2.91 -2.92
C GLU A 134 -13.26 -1.66 -3.29
N THR A 135 -12.63 -0.98 -2.33
CA THR A 135 -11.78 0.18 -2.61
C THR A 135 -10.56 -0.22 -3.46
N LEU A 136 -9.85 -1.28 -3.08
CA LEU A 136 -8.67 -1.77 -3.80
C LEU A 136 -9.01 -2.12 -5.25
N LYS A 137 -10.10 -2.88 -5.45
CA LYS A 137 -10.59 -3.26 -6.78
C LYS A 137 -11.03 -2.05 -7.61
N LYS A 138 -11.78 -1.12 -7.01
CA LYS A 138 -12.22 0.13 -7.67
C LYS A 138 -11.02 0.91 -8.20
N GLU A 139 -9.98 1.06 -7.39
CA GLU A 139 -8.80 1.84 -7.75
C GLU A 139 -7.87 1.11 -8.72
N TYR A 140 -7.77 -0.22 -8.62
CA TYR A 140 -7.12 -1.04 -9.64
C TYR A 140 -7.77 -0.86 -11.01
N LEU A 141 -9.10 -0.98 -11.11
CA LEU A 141 -9.83 -0.85 -12.38
C LEU A 141 -9.69 0.54 -13.00
N LYS A 142 -9.59 1.59 -12.18
CA LYS A 142 -9.29 2.95 -12.67
C LYS A 142 -7.86 3.04 -13.20
N ALA A 143 -6.89 2.50 -12.46
CA ALA A 143 -5.48 2.54 -12.85
C ALA A 143 -5.22 1.70 -14.10
N ALA A 144 -5.84 0.53 -14.24
CA ALA A 144 -5.69 -0.39 -15.36
C ALA A 144 -6.18 0.19 -16.70
N LYS A 145 -7.00 1.24 -16.72
CA LYS A 145 -7.39 1.96 -17.95
C LYS A 145 -6.29 2.87 -18.49
N ASN A 146 -5.34 3.23 -17.63
CA ASN A 146 -4.26 4.17 -17.93
C ASN A 146 -2.92 3.46 -18.19
N PHE A 147 -2.92 2.12 -18.20
CA PHE A 147 -1.77 1.24 -18.46
C PHE A 147 -2.07 0.27 -19.59
#